data_AF-A0A8T1ADJ5-F1
#
_entry.id   AF-A0A8T1ADJ5-F1
#
_cell.length_a   1.000
_cell.length_b   1.000
_cell.length_c   1.000
_cell.angle_alpha   90.00
_cell.angle_beta   90.00
_cell.angle_gamma   90.00
#
_symmetry.space_group_name_H-M   'P 1'
#
loop_
_entity.id
_entity.type
_entity.pdbx_description
1 polymer ?
#
loop_
_entity_poly.entity_id
_entity_poly.type
_entity_poly.pdbx_seq_one_letter_code
_entity_poly.pdbx_strand_id
1 'polypeptide(L)'
;MRRRTRIGQTTLADAATQAEKFSVAVREKMKELKFSKVFNADQTGAHRGGAKTVWVSCAGKSKVRVTTMLLGDSDGNKLDHFLVFETKPS
;
A
#
# COMPACT_ATOMS: atom_id res chain seq x y z
N MET A 1 8.90 -3.96 -32.56
CA MET A 1 9.84 -3.28 -31.65
C MET A 1 9.11 -2.92 -30.35
N ARG A 2 9.46 -3.52 -29.19
CA ARG A 2 8.75 -3.24 -27.92
C ARG A 2 9.16 -1.86 -27.40
N ARG A 3 8.25 -0.89 -27.48
CA ARG A 3 8.45 0.46 -26.92
C ARG A 3 8.55 0.35 -25.40
N ARG A 4 9.61 0.90 -24.80
CA ARG A 4 9.83 0.88 -23.36
C ARG A 4 8.88 1.89 -22.70
N THR A 5 7.73 1.42 -22.21
CA THR A 5 6.77 2.24 -21.45
C THR A 5 7.25 2.38 -20.01
N ARG A 6 8.22 3.25 -19.79
CA ARG A 6 8.53 3.82 -18.46
C ARG A 6 8.47 5.34 -18.53
N ILE A 7 7.38 5.84 -19.09
CA ILE A 7 7.03 7.26 -19.00
C ILE A 7 6.22 7.36 -17.71
N GLY A 8 6.79 7.98 -16.67
CA GLY A 8 6.11 8.14 -15.37
C GLY A 8 6.86 7.62 -14.14
N GLN A 9 8.09 7.13 -14.28
CA GLN A 9 8.92 6.87 -13.09
C GLN A 9 9.61 8.16 -12.66
N THR A 10 9.04 8.82 -11.66
CA THR A 10 9.63 9.97 -10.96
C THR A 10 11.03 9.62 -10.45
N THR A 11 11.97 10.55 -10.55
CA THR A 11 13.32 10.33 -10.00
C THR A 11 13.25 10.22 -8.47
N LEU A 12 14.25 9.58 -7.85
CA LEU A 12 14.27 9.43 -6.39
C LEU A 12 14.30 10.79 -5.68
N ALA A 13 14.97 11.79 -6.26
CA ALA A 13 15.04 13.14 -5.72
C ALA A 13 13.69 13.88 -5.81
N ASP A 14 13.01 13.76 -6.95
CA ASP A 14 11.67 14.35 -7.14
C ASP A 14 10.65 13.70 -6.19
N ALA A 15 10.75 12.37 -5.99
CA ALA A 15 9.90 11.64 -5.06
C ALA A 15 10.12 12.08 -3.61
N ALA A 16 11.38 12.30 -3.19
CA ALA A 16 11.70 12.80 -1.86
C ALA A 16 11.15 14.22 -1.64
N THR A 17 11.29 15.08 -2.64
CA THR A 17 10.75 16.44 -2.60
C THR A 17 9.22 16.43 -2.49
N GLN A 18 8.56 15.55 -3.23
CA GLN A 18 7.11 15.41 -3.18
C GLN A 18 6.64 14.82 -1.85
N ALA A 19 7.37 13.87 -1.28
CA ALA A 19 7.06 13.29 0.02
C ALA A 19 7.16 14.33 1.14
N GLU A 20 8.16 15.22 1.10
CA GLU A 20 8.28 16.29 2.08
C GLU A 20 7.12 17.29 1.99
N LYS A 21 6.76 17.73 0.77
CA LYS A 21 5.60 18.61 0.56
C LYS A 21 4.31 17.99 1.09
N PHE A 22 4.09 16.70 0.82
CA PHE A 22 2.93 15.97 1.31
C PHE A 22 2.92 15.85 2.84
N SER A 23 4.07 15.54 3.44
CA SER A 23 4.25 15.43 4.89
C SER A 23 3.90 16.74 5.62
N VAL A 24 4.34 17.88 5.09
CA VAL A 24 3.97 19.21 5.64
C VAL A 24 2.47 19.42 5.58
N ALA A 25 1.84 19.18 4.42
CA ALA A 25 0.39 19.36 4.24
C ALA A 25 -0.43 18.46 5.20
N VAL A 26 -0.02 17.21 5.40
CA VAL A 26 -0.66 16.29 6.34
C VAL A 26 -0.55 16.81 7.77
N ARG A 27 0.62 17.27 8.21
CA ARG A 27 0.84 17.81 9.57
C ARG A 27 0.02 19.08 9.82
N GLU A 28 -0.10 19.95 8.84
CA GLU A 28 -0.97 21.14 8.92
C GLU A 28 -2.43 20.75 9.10
N LYS A 29 -2.91 19.78 8.31
CA LYS A 29 -4.28 19.25 8.45
C LYS A 29 -4.52 18.54 9.78
N MET A 30 -3.53 17.83 10.30
CA MET A 30 -3.62 17.23 11.65
C MET A 30 -3.79 18.30 12.73
N LYS A 31 -3.05 19.42 12.64
CA LYS A 31 -3.20 20.55 13.57
C LYS A 31 -4.56 21.22 13.45
N GLU A 32 -5.00 21.51 12.23
CA GLU A 32 -6.29 22.14 11.93
C GLU A 32 -7.47 21.32 12.48
N LEU A 33 -7.45 20.01 12.22
CA LEU A 33 -8.52 19.08 12.59
C LEU A 33 -8.34 18.48 13.99
N LYS A 34 -7.27 18.85 14.71
CA LYS A 34 -6.92 18.37 16.05
C LYS A 34 -6.78 16.85 16.14
N PHE A 35 -6.26 16.23 15.08
CA PHE A 35 -5.91 14.80 15.10
C PHE A 35 -4.58 14.60 15.80
N SER A 36 -4.58 13.77 16.85
CA SER A 36 -3.36 13.37 17.55
C SER A 36 -2.56 12.31 16.79
N LYS A 37 -3.25 11.45 16.02
CA LYS A 37 -2.65 10.28 15.37
C LYS A 37 -3.32 9.98 14.04
N VAL A 38 -2.54 9.63 13.03
CA VAL A 38 -3.02 9.23 11.71
C VAL A 38 -2.53 7.82 11.42
N PHE A 39 -3.39 7.03 10.78
CA PHE A 39 -3.05 5.68 10.33
C PHE A 39 -3.14 5.63 8.81
N ASN A 40 -2.08 5.18 8.16
CA ASN A 40 -2.12 4.77 6.76
C ASN A 40 -2.67 3.34 6.69
N ALA A 41 -3.60 3.11 5.78
CA ALA A 41 -4.08 1.78 5.43
C ALA A 41 -3.92 1.62 3.92
N ASP A 42 -3.04 0.70 3.49
CA ASP A 42 -2.77 0.44 2.08
C ASP A 42 -2.87 -1.05 1.77
N GLN A 43 -3.49 -1.40 0.65
CA GLN A 43 -3.63 -2.78 0.20
C GLN A 43 -2.59 -3.08 -0.86
N THR A 44 -1.67 -3.99 -0.54
CA THR A 44 -0.62 -4.44 -1.46
C THR A 44 -0.76 -5.92 -1.82
N GLY A 45 -0.05 -6.37 -2.85
CA GLY A 45 0.02 -7.79 -3.19
C GLY A 45 0.71 -8.57 -2.07
N ALA A 46 0.15 -9.71 -1.64
CA ALA A 46 0.83 -10.55 -0.67
C ALA A 46 2.11 -11.14 -1.27
N HIS A 47 3.21 -11.11 -0.52
CA HIS A 47 4.50 -11.65 -0.92
C HIS A 47 4.88 -12.87 -0.06
N ARG A 48 5.28 -13.99 -0.68
CA ARG A 48 5.99 -15.10 -0.02
C ARG A 48 7.27 -15.39 -0.79
N GLY A 49 8.43 -15.31 -0.11
CA GLY A 49 9.71 -15.76 -0.66
C GLY A 49 10.10 -15.14 -2.02
N GLY A 50 9.86 -13.84 -2.22
CA GLY A 50 10.22 -13.13 -3.45
C GLY A 50 9.18 -13.17 -4.58
N ALA A 51 8.09 -13.95 -4.46
CA ALA A 51 6.97 -13.87 -5.39
C ALA A 51 6.16 -12.58 -5.15
N LYS A 52 5.81 -11.85 -6.22
CA LYS A 52 5.13 -10.54 -6.14
C LYS A 52 3.65 -10.59 -5.77
N THR A 53 3.04 -11.76 -5.88
CA THR A 53 1.61 -11.97 -5.62
C THR A 53 1.38 -13.43 -5.29
N VAL A 54 0.95 -13.69 -4.06
CA VAL A 54 0.51 -15.02 -3.65
C VAL A 54 -0.91 -15.22 -4.12
N TRP A 55 -1.13 -16.40 -4.70
CA TRP A 55 -2.44 -16.86 -5.09
C TRP A 55 -2.76 -18.11 -4.31
N VAL A 56 -3.97 -18.18 -3.78
CA VAL A 56 -4.42 -19.33 -2.98
C VAL A 56 -5.54 -20.04 -3.74
N SER A 57 -5.44 -21.36 -3.80
CA SER A 57 -6.50 -22.25 -4.29
C SER A 57 -6.91 -23.19 -3.17
N CYS A 58 -8.20 -23.27 -2.87
CA CYS A 58 -8.75 -24.26 -1.95
C CYS A 58 -9.45 -25.36 -2.76
N ALA A 59 -9.10 -26.63 -2.48
CA ALA A 59 -9.74 -27.88 -2.94
C ALA A 59 -10.83 -27.73 -4.04
N GLY A 60 -10.42 -27.62 -5.30
CA GLY A 60 -11.31 -27.61 -6.46
C GLY A 60 -11.96 -26.27 -6.82
N LYS A 61 -11.69 -25.18 -6.10
CA LYS A 61 -12.20 -23.83 -6.40
C LYS A 61 -11.21 -23.00 -7.22
N SER A 62 -11.75 -21.99 -7.91
CA SER A 62 -10.96 -21.03 -8.67
C SER A 62 -9.93 -20.31 -7.79
N LYS A 63 -8.74 -20.11 -8.35
CA LYS A 63 -7.62 -19.41 -7.73
C LYS A 63 -7.98 -17.94 -7.45
N VAL A 64 -7.83 -17.50 -6.20
CA VAL A 64 -8.13 -16.12 -5.76
C VAL A 64 -6.82 -15.39 -5.44
N ARG A 65 -6.76 -14.09 -5.75
CA ARG A 65 -5.63 -13.23 -5.34
C ARG A 65 -5.74 -12.96 -3.85
N VAL A 66 -4.64 -13.11 -3.13
CA VAL A 66 -4.55 -12.68 -1.75
C VAL A 66 -3.75 -11.38 -1.72
N THR A 67 -4.33 -10.38 -1.08
CA THR A 67 -3.67 -9.11 -0.80
C THR A 67 -3.36 -9.02 0.68
N THR A 68 -2.50 -8.07 1.03
CA THR A 68 -2.10 -7.79 2.40
C THR A 68 -2.42 -6.34 2.68
N MET A 69 -3.16 -6.08 3.76
CA MET A 69 -3.36 -4.72 4.24
C MET A 69 -2.18 -4.34 5.14
N LEU A 70 -1.52 -3.24 4.79
CA LEU A 70 -0.44 -2.62 5.53
C LEU A 70 -1.02 -1.48 6.37
N LEU A 71 -0.88 -1.57 7.68
CA LEU A 71 -1.17 -0.46 8.58
C LEU A 71 0.12 0.14 9.12
N GLY A 72 0.20 1.46 9.11
CA GLY A 72 1.29 2.20 9.75
C GLY A 72 0.75 3.47 10.39
N ASP A 73 1.31 3.84 11.54
CA ASP A 73 0.92 5.07 12.21
C ASP A 73 1.85 6.25 11.88
N SER A 74 1.40 7.45 12.24
CA SER A 74 2.15 8.70 12.03
C SER A 74 3.46 8.80 12.82
N ASP A 75 3.67 7.92 13.81
CA ASP A 75 4.90 7.86 14.61
C ASP A 75 5.96 6.96 13.93
N GLY A 76 5.60 6.31 12.82
CA GLY A 76 6.46 5.41 12.06
C GLY A 76 6.35 3.94 12.48
N ASN A 77 5.41 3.59 13.36
CA ASN A 77 5.19 2.20 13.74
C ASN A 77 4.44 1.45 12.64
N LYS A 78 4.90 0.25 12.34
CA LYS A 78 4.18 -0.69 11.47
C LYS A 78 3.39 -1.65 12.33
N LEU A 79 2.11 -1.77 12.04
CA LEU A 79 1.22 -2.73 12.70
C LEU A 79 1.25 -4.07 11.97
N ASP A 80 0.86 -5.12 12.68
CA ASP A 80 0.78 -6.46 12.10
C ASP A 80 -0.13 -6.46 10.87
N HIS A 81 0.38 -7.06 9.79
CA HIS A 81 -0.36 -7.15 8.55
C HIS A 81 -1.44 -8.22 8.63
N PHE A 82 -2.55 -8.01 7.93
CA PHE A 82 -3.57 -9.03 7.75
C PHE A 82 -3.80 -9.34 6.26
N LEU A 83 -4.19 -10.60 6.00
CA LEU A 83 -4.51 -11.06 4.66
C LEU A 83 -5.95 -10.68 4.31
N VAL A 84 -6.12 -10.15 3.11
CA VAL A 84 -7.43 -9.78 2.56
C VAL A 84 -7.75 -10.75 1.43
N PHE A 85 -8.93 -11.36 1.54
CA PHE A 85 -9.49 -12.26 0.55
C PHE A 85 -10.73 -11.61 -0.04
N GLU A 86 -10.69 -11.26 -1.32
CA GLU A 86 -11.88 -10.73 -2.00
C GLU A 86 -12.88 -11.85 -2.26
N THR A 87 -14.13 -11.62 -1.82
CA THR A 87 -15.27 -12.48 -2.12
C THR A 87 -16.11 -11.86 -3.21
N LYS A 88 -16.76 -12.69 -4.04
CA LYS A 88 -17.74 -12.19 -5.01
C LYS A 88 -18.94 -11.59 -4.25
N PRO A 89 -19.57 -10.51 -4.76
CA PRO A 89 -20.83 -10.02 -4.23
C PRO A 89 -21.88 -11.15 -4.20
N SER A 90 -22.70 -11.17 -3.14
CA SER A 90 -23.84 -12.09 -3.00
C SER A 90 -24.94 -11.76 -3.98
#